data_AF-A0A8H7GAR7-F1
#
_entry.id   AF-A0A8H7GAR7-F1
#
_cell.length_a   1.000
_cell.length_b   1.000
_cell.length_c   1.000
_cell.angle_alpha   90.00
_cell.angle_beta   90.00
_cell.angle_gamma   90.00
#
_symmetry.space_group_name_H-M   'P 1'
#
loop_
_entity.id
_entity.type
_entity.pdbx_description
1 polymer ?
#
loop_
_entity_poly.entity_id
_entity_poly.type
_entity_poly.pdbx_seq_one_letter_code
_entity_poly.pdbx_strand_id
1 'polypeptide(L)'
;MVVDLRYGERASMYSFFSTFKLSGVAVSAGVQKPAPSRFYVTRYPSDDEDNTRATTPPPPETTHHRHVHLNTGDGGSRNLYVPSVASPQKRPRSPSPQHQWNTEPLPDVHSHPFIDPAYQHEMDLKDCDLPKRKRTKSDTPLLNWIPDIDVFLKEILRLEGRGDYAQDKTCNFCTIEAPEYRCEDCFGGKLYCKKCILLLHSRNPLHHIEKWNTMFFERTSLKSMGLRVQLGHSVRDACTNPLSSYNNTFTVLDLTGIHQIHLDYCACQTAQPRHIQLLRASWYPSTTSNPRTAATFRLLEHFQLLTFESKASGFALYNTLSRATDNTGTVPPPDRYPSFMRMVREWRHIKLLKRAGRAHNPQGPGPSSSTQGDCAVICPACPHPGRNIPDDWAERDDK
;
A
#
# COMPACT_ATOMS: atom_id res chain seq x y z
N MET A 1 -7.41 59.86 -15.71
CA MET A 1 -6.31 59.29 -16.52
C MET A 1 -6.51 57.77 -16.48
N VAL A 2 -7.17 57.08 -17.41
CA VAL A 2 -7.49 57.35 -18.84
C VAL A 2 -6.24 57.62 -19.68
N VAL A 3 -5.76 56.55 -20.33
CA VAL A 3 -5.16 56.33 -21.67
C VAL A 3 -4.74 54.84 -21.57
N ASP A 4 -5.37 53.83 -22.16
CA ASP A 4 -5.98 53.59 -23.47
C ASP A 4 -4.97 53.57 -24.64
N LEU A 5 -4.51 52.36 -24.99
CA LEU A 5 -3.83 52.05 -26.25
C LEU A 5 -4.47 50.80 -26.86
N ARG A 6 -5.12 50.99 -28.02
CA ARG A 6 -5.68 49.95 -28.90
C ARG A 6 -4.79 49.73 -30.12
N TYR A 7 -5.17 48.74 -30.95
CA TYR A 7 -4.54 48.33 -32.23
C TYR A 7 -3.15 47.69 -32.06
N GLY A 8 -2.68 46.73 -32.87
CA GLY A 8 -3.26 45.95 -33.98
C GLY A 8 -2.30 44.77 -34.29
N GLU A 9 -2.59 43.79 -35.15
CA GLU A 9 -3.81 43.48 -35.92
C GLU A 9 -3.83 41.98 -36.29
N ARG A 10 -4.90 41.52 -36.94
CA ARG A 10 -5.16 40.20 -37.52
C ARG A 10 -4.10 39.71 -38.52
N ALA A 11 -3.79 38.40 -38.45
CA ALA A 11 -3.37 37.61 -39.61
C ALA A 11 -4.08 36.25 -39.58
N SER A 12 -4.46 35.73 -40.75
CA SER A 12 -5.36 34.58 -40.92
C SER A 12 -4.73 33.53 -41.83
N MET A 13 -5.10 32.26 -41.63
CA MET A 13 -4.94 31.12 -42.54
C MET A 13 -3.54 30.84 -43.11
N TYR A 14 -2.98 29.67 -42.77
CA TYR A 14 -2.63 28.69 -43.81
C TYR A 14 -2.91 27.27 -43.34
N SER A 15 -3.60 26.50 -44.16
CA SER A 15 -3.85 25.07 -43.93
C SER A 15 -2.69 24.25 -44.46
N PHE A 16 -2.26 23.23 -43.73
CA PHE A 16 -1.50 22.12 -44.30
C PHE A 16 -2.19 20.79 -43.97
N PHE A 17 -3.05 20.36 -44.88
CA PHE A 17 -3.37 18.95 -45.04
C PHE A 17 -2.12 18.21 -45.53
N SER A 18 -1.76 17.11 -44.88
CA SER A 18 -0.88 16.11 -45.49
C SER A 18 -1.58 14.75 -45.45
N THR A 19 -2.09 14.36 -46.61
CA THR A 19 -2.66 13.03 -46.86
C THR A 19 -1.55 11.99 -46.93
N PHE A 20 -1.66 10.89 -46.18
CA PHE A 20 -0.98 9.65 -46.52
C PHE A 20 -2.00 8.59 -46.94
N LYS A 21 -1.78 8.01 -48.11
CA LYS A 21 -2.69 7.05 -48.74
C LYS A 21 -2.62 5.69 -48.04
N LEU A 22 -3.79 5.08 -47.90
CA LEU A 22 -3.94 3.65 -47.66
C LEU A 22 -3.44 2.87 -48.88
N SER A 23 -2.60 1.86 -48.65
CA SER A 23 -2.40 0.75 -49.58
C SER A 23 -2.76 -0.55 -48.85
N GLY A 24 -3.87 -1.18 -49.25
CA GLY A 24 -4.30 -2.46 -48.69
C GLY A 24 -3.66 -3.63 -49.43
N VAL A 25 -3.21 -4.64 -48.69
CA VAL A 25 -3.00 -6.01 -49.18
C VAL A 25 -3.68 -6.94 -48.18
N ALA A 26 -4.47 -7.89 -48.68
CA ALA A 26 -5.35 -8.72 -47.86
C ALA A 26 -4.73 -10.10 -47.53
N VAL A 27 -4.80 -10.44 -46.25
CA VAL A 27 -5.03 -11.78 -45.67
C VAL A 27 -4.24 -12.98 -46.20
N SER A 28 -3.44 -13.57 -45.30
CA SER A 28 -3.36 -15.04 -45.16
C SER A 28 -3.48 -15.41 -43.68
N ALA A 29 -4.40 -16.32 -43.37
CA ALA A 29 -4.75 -16.67 -41.99
C ALA A 29 -3.88 -17.83 -41.47
N GLY A 30 -2.93 -17.53 -40.59
CA GLY A 30 -2.10 -18.53 -39.89
C GLY A 30 -2.53 -18.68 -38.43
N VAL A 31 -3.17 -19.80 -38.09
CA VAL A 31 -3.54 -20.11 -36.68
C VAL A 31 -2.29 -20.54 -35.90
N GLN A 32 -1.65 -19.58 -35.22
CA GLN A 32 -0.61 -19.88 -34.24
C GLN A 32 -1.25 -20.25 -32.89
N LYS A 33 -1.10 -21.51 -32.49
CA LYS A 33 -1.48 -21.98 -31.15
C LYS A 33 -0.63 -21.26 -30.09
N PRO A 34 -1.21 -20.73 -28.99
CA PRO A 34 -0.42 -20.14 -27.92
C PRO A 34 0.44 -21.20 -27.23
N ALA A 35 1.73 -20.93 -27.07
CA ALA A 35 2.64 -21.77 -26.31
C ALA A 35 2.25 -21.76 -24.81
N PRO A 36 2.40 -22.88 -24.07
CA PRO A 36 2.05 -22.93 -22.67
C PRO A 36 2.94 -22.00 -21.85
N SER A 37 2.32 -21.12 -21.06
CA SER A 37 3.00 -20.21 -20.15
C SER A 37 3.79 -20.98 -19.09
N ARG A 38 5.13 -21.00 -19.22
CA ARG A 38 6.00 -21.51 -18.16
C ARG A 38 5.98 -20.54 -16.98
N PHE A 39 5.28 -20.91 -15.92
CA PHE A 39 5.38 -20.25 -14.63
C PHE A 39 6.78 -20.51 -14.05
N TYR A 40 7.65 -19.50 -14.08
CA TYR A 40 8.90 -19.54 -13.33
C TYR A 40 8.58 -19.35 -11.84
N VAL A 41 8.70 -20.42 -11.07
CA VAL A 41 8.66 -20.35 -9.60
C VAL A 41 10.00 -19.77 -9.14
N THR A 42 10.03 -18.46 -8.90
CA THR A 42 11.17 -17.81 -8.25
C THR A 42 11.23 -18.28 -6.80
N ARG A 43 12.09 -19.27 -6.51
CA ARG A 43 12.45 -19.60 -5.13
C ARG A 43 13.21 -18.42 -4.54
N TYR A 44 12.74 -17.87 -3.43
CA TYR A 44 13.60 -17.09 -2.54
C TYR A 44 14.61 -18.05 -1.90
N PRO A 45 15.90 -17.72 -1.85
CA PRO A 45 16.82 -18.37 -0.93
C PRO A 45 16.33 -18.14 0.51
N SER A 46 16.34 -19.21 1.31
CA SER A 46 16.41 -19.07 2.77
C SER A 46 17.89 -18.89 3.12
N ASP A 47 18.22 -18.08 4.13
CA ASP A 47 19.60 -17.72 4.49
C ASP A 47 20.40 -18.86 5.18
N ASP A 48 20.15 -20.12 4.79
CA ASP A 48 20.80 -21.34 5.30
C ASP A 48 21.35 -22.19 4.14
N GLU A 49 22.28 -21.64 3.35
CA GLU A 49 23.11 -22.45 2.43
C GLU A 49 24.58 -22.45 2.86
N ASP A 50 24.96 -23.48 3.62
CA ASP A 50 26.36 -23.92 3.70
C ASP A 50 26.49 -25.22 2.89
N ASN A 51 27.26 -25.16 1.80
CA ASN A 51 27.11 -26.05 0.66
C ASN A 51 28.27 -27.04 0.55
N THR A 52 28.05 -28.31 0.89
CA THR A 52 28.87 -29.40 0.32
C THR A 52 28.10 -30.70 0.04
N ARG A 53 28.45 -31.24 -1.14
CA ARG A 53 28.38 -32.65 -1.58
C ARG A 53 27.07 -33.14 -2.23
N ALA A 54 27.17 -33.34 -3.54
CA ALA A 54 26.13 -33.90 -4.40
C ALA A 54 25.60 -35.24 -3.86
N THR A 55 24.29 -35.30 -3.65
CA THR A 55 23.53 -36.52 -3.38
C THR A 55 22.35 -36.55 -4.36
N THR A 56 22.21 -37.62 -5.14
CA THR A 56 21.14 -37.77 -6.12
C THR A 56 19.78 -37.75 -5.40
N PRO A 57 18.82 -36.90 -5.79
CA PRO A 57 17.51 -36.86 -5.14
C PRO A 57 16.73 -38.15 -5.40
N PRO A 58 15.94 -38.65 -4.42
CA PRO A 58 15.05 -39.78 -4.64
C PRO A 58 13.95 -39.43 -5.66
N PRO A 59 13.38 -40.44 -6.36
CA PRO A 59 12.32 -40.21 -7.34
C PRO A 59 11.07 -39.59 -6.66
N PRO A 60 10.33 -38.73 -7.38
CA PRO A 60 9.18 -38.02 -6.80
C PRO A 60 7.98 -38.95 -6.56
N GLU A 61 7.36 -38.85 -5.40
CA GLU A 61 6.05 -39.46 -5.13
C GLU A 61 4.90 -38.56 -5.63
N THR A 62 3.89 -39.20 -6.21
CA THR A 62 2.69 -38.57 -6.74
C THR A 62 1.54 -38.61 -5.72
N THR A 63 1.22 -37.47 -5.12
CA THR A 63 0.04 -37.33 -4.24
C THR A 63 -1.20 -36.91 -5.04
N HIS A 64 -2.33 -37.57 -4.80
CA HIS A 64 -3.58 -37.28 -5.49
C HIS A 64 -4.38 -36.17 -4.80
N HIS A 65 -4.47 -35.00 -5.44
CA HIS A 65 -5.25 -33.86 -4.94
C HIS A 65 -6.50 -33.63 -5.80
N ARG A 66 -7.69 -33.78 -5.21
CA ARG A 66 -8.98 -33.56 -5.89
C ARG A 66 -9.47 -32.13 -5.66
N HIS A 67 -9.23 -31.25 -6.62
CA HIS A 67 -9.90 -29.94 -6.65
C HIS A 67 -11.34 -30.09 -7.14
N VAL A 68 -12.31 -29.57 -6.38
CA VAL A 68 -13.70 -29.41 -6.80
C VAL A 68 -13.90 -27.95 -7.18
N HIS A 69 -13.98 -27.66 -8.48
CA HIS A 69 -14.49 -26.37 -8.95
C HIS A 69 -16.01 -26.37 -8.81
N LEU A 70 -16.54 -25.58 -7.88
CA LEU A 70 -17.96 -25.23 -7.85
C LEU A 70 -18.28 -24.29 -9.00
N ASN A 71 -18.59 -24.85 -10.16
CA ASN A 71 -19.19 -24.16 -11.28
C ASN A 71 -20.59 -24.75 -11.50
N THR A 72 -21.63 -23.94 -11.32
CA THR A 72 -23.03 -24.31 -11.65
C THR A 72 -23.21 -24.30 -13.17
N GLY A 73 -22.75 -25.37 -13.81
CA GLY A 73 -22.79 -25.55 -15.27
C GLY A 73 -21.75 -26.58 -15.72
N ASP A 74 -22.23 -27.81 -15.96
CA ASP A 74 -21.55 -28.97 -16.57
C ASP A 74 -20.11 -29.29 -16.08
N GLY A 75 -20.01 -30.18 -15.10
CA GLY A 75 -18.79 -30.43 -14.33
C GLY A 75 -17.79 -31.40 -14.97
N GLY A 76 -16.83 -30.88 -15.74
CA GLY A 76 -15.66 -31.64 -16.18
C GLY A 76 -14.59 -31.77 -15.10
N SER A 77 -14.39 -32.96 -14.52
CA SER A 77 -13.29 -33.22 -13.58
C SER A 77 -11.94 -33.37 -14.31
N ARG A 78 -10.98 -32.49 -14.02
CA ARG A 78 -9.62 -32.55 -14.59
C ARG A 78 -8.60 -32.93 -13.53
N ASN A 79 -8.07 -34.15 -13.62
CA ASN A 79 -7.02 -34.63 -12.74
C ASN A 79 -5.68 -33.95 -13.08
N LEU A 80 -4.95 -33.51 -12.06
CA LEU A 80 -3.61 -32.95 -12.17
C LEU A 80 -2.69 -33.69 -11.20
N TYR A 81 -1.63 -34.31 -11.72
CA TYR A 81 -0.58 -34.91 -10.92
C TYR A 81 0.50 -33.87 -10.66
N VAL A 82 0.75 -33.57 -9.39
CA VAL A 82 1.84 -32.67 -8.97
C VAL A 82 2.90 -33.53 -8.28
N PRO A 83 4.16 -33.52 -8.73
CA PRO A 83 5.26 -34.17 -8.01
C PRO A 83 5.49 -33.44 -6.68
N SER A 84 5.38 -34.14 -5.56
CA SER A 84 5.77 -33.59 -4.26
C SER A 84 7.20 -34.03 -3.90
N VAL A 85 7.94 -33.18 -3.20
CA VAL A 85 9.26 -33.55 -2.66
C VAL A 85 9.04 -34.17 -1.28
N ALA A 86 9.50 -35.40 -1.08
CA ALA A 86 9.41 -36.08 0.20
C ALA A 86 10.06 -35.25 1.32
N SER A 87 9.42 -35.19 2.49
CA SER A 87 10.00 -34.51 3.66
C SER A 87 11.32 -35.17 4.06
N PRO A 88 12.38 -34.41 4.38
CA PRO A 88 13.64 -34.98 4.84
C PRO A 88 13.41 -35.84 6.09
N GLN A 89 13.93 -37.08 6.08
CA GLN A 89 13.91 -37.90 7.29
C GLN A 89 14.71 -37.20 8.40
N LYS A 90 14.12 -37.18 9.61
CA LYS A 90 14.70 -36.54 10.79
C LYS A 90 16.02 -37.24 11.15
N ARG A 91 17.16 -36.63 10.83
CA ARG A 91 18.48 -37.18 11.17
C ARG A 91 18.60 -37.30 12.70
N PRO A 92 19.18 -38.40 13.23
CA PRO A 92 19.62 -38.45 14.61
C PRO A 92 20.60 -37.31 14.90
N ARG A 93 20.54 -36.75 16.11
CA ARG A 93 21.42 -35.64 16.51
C ARG A 93 22.85 -36.16 16.66
N SER A 94 23.72 -35.83 15.71
CA SER A 94 25.16 -36.06 15.84
C SER A 94 25.68 -35.37 17.12
N PRO A 95 26.64 -35.95 17.85
CA PRO A 95 27.40 -35.19 18.83
C PRO A 95 28.15 -34.08 18.08
N SER A 96 28.06 -32.84 18.55
CA SER A 96 28.84 -31.74 17.99
C SER A 96 30.32 -32.07 18.10
N PRO A 97 31.14 -31.83 17.05
CA PRO A 97 32.58 -31.86 17.20
C PRO A 97 32.99 -30.85 18.28
N GLN A 98 33.90 -31.24 19.17
CA GLN A 98 34.57 -30.28 20.04
C GLN A 98 35.49 -29.43 19.16
N HIS A 99 34.98 -28.27 18.71
CA HIS A 99 35.78 -27.34 17.93
C HIS A 99 36.85 -26.77 18.84
N GLN A 100 38.10 -27.16 18.61
CA GLN A 100 39.25 -26.54 19.25
C GLN A 100 39.50 -25.21 18.55
N TRP A 101 39.22 -24.09 19.23
CA TRP A 101 39.31 -22.73 18.68
C TRP A 101 40.75 -22.18 18.63
N ASN A 102 41.75 -22.95 19.06
CA ASN A 102 43.09 -22.46 19.39
C ASN A 102 44.09 -22.49 18.21
N THR A 103 43.63 -22.37 16.97
CA THR A 103 44.49 -22.47 15.77
C THR A 103 44.34 -21.33 14.76
N GLU A 104 43.49 -20.34 15.00
CA GLU A 104 43.49 -19.11 14.20
C GLU A 104 44.57 -18.14 14.69
N PRO A 105 45.31 -17.47 13.80
CA PRO A 105 46.22 -16.39 14.19
C PRO A 105 45.43 -15.24 14.84
N LEU A 106 45.90 -14.75 15.99
CA LEU A 106 45.27 -13.62 16.67
C LEU A 106 45.23 -12.39 15.75
N PRO A 107 44.06 -11.72 15.60
CA PRO A 107 43.96 -10.50 14.81
C PRO A 107 44.74 -9.35 15.46
N ASP A 108 45.24 -8.44 14.62
CA ASP A 108 46.02 -7.28 15.06
C ASP A 108 45.20 -6.36 16.00
N VAL A 109 45.76 -6.13 17.19
CA VAL A 109 45.04 -5.60 18.37
C VAL A 109 44.82 -4.08 18.31
N HIS A 110 45.35 -3.40 17.29
CA HIS A 110 45.46 -1.94 17.27
C HIS A 110 44.32 -1.16 16.59
N SER A 111 43.26 -1.81 16.09
CA SER A 111 42.25 -1.16 15.22
C SER A 111 40.85 -0.95 15.80
N HIS A 112 40.56 -1.45 17.03
CA HIS A 112 39.25 -1.28 17.67
C HIS A 112 39.34 -0.56 19.02
N PRO A 113 38.48 0.45 19.30
CA PRO A 113 38.43 1.12 20.59
C PRO A 113 37.79 0.23 21.66
N PHE A 114 38.61 -0.64 22.25
CA PHE A 114 38.52 -1.14 23.62
C PHE A 114 37.09 -1.44 24.14
N ILE A 115 36.47 -2.51 23.63
CA ILE A 115 35.69 -3.36 24.55
C ILE A 115 36.74 -4.03 25.43
N ASP A 116 36.75 -3.67 26.72
CA ASP A 116 37.67 -4.24 27.70
C ASP A 116 37.55 -5.79 27.67
N PRO A 117 38.63 -6.55 27.43
CA PRO A 117 38.59 -8.00 27.49
C PRO A 117 38.06 -8.52 28.83
N ALA A 118 38.25 -7.78 29.94
CA ALA A 118 37.66 -8.11 31.23
C ALA A 118 36.13 -7.90 31.26
N TYR A 119 35.59 -6.91 30.52
CA TYR A 119 34.15 -6.70 30.38
C TYR A 119 33.49 -7.78 29.52
N GLN A 120 34.12 -8.17 28.41
CA GLN A 120 33.67 -9.28 27.58
C GLN A 120 33.64 -10.58 28.41
N HIS A 121 34.72 -10.86 29.14
CA HIS A 121 34.81 -12.01 30.03
C HIS A 121 33.80 -11.97 31.19
N GLU A 122 33.54 -10.79 31.78
CA GLU A 122 32.47 -10.62 32.77
C GLU A 122 31.08 -10.92 32.19
N MET A 123 30.79 -10.50 30.95
CA MET A 123 29.52 -10.82 30.30
C MET A 123 29.38 -12.32 30.05
N ASP A 124 30.41 -12.95 29.49
CA ASP A 124 30.41 -14.39 29.21
C ASP A 124 30.23 -15.21 30.50
N LEU A 125 30.89 -14.82 31.60
CA LEU A 125 30.72 -15.45 32.92
C LEU A 125 29.31 -15.22 33.52
N LYS A 126 28.72 -14.04 33.32
CA LYS A 126 27.36 -13.72 33.82
C LYS A 126 26.26 -14.47 33.05
N ASP A 127 26.45 -14.75 31.76
CA ASP A 127 25.49 -15.49 30.94
C ASP A 127 25.49 -17.01 31.19
N CYS A 128 26.58 -17.58 31.72
CA CYS A 128 26.69 -19.03 31.97
C CYS A 128 25.74 -19.58 33.05
N ASP A 129 25.42 -18.80 34.08
CA ASP A 129 24.74 -19.29 35.29
C ASP A 129 23.27 -18.84 35.44
N LEU A 130 22.69 -18.13 34.47
CA LEU A 130 21.28 -17.76 34.52
C LEU A 130 20.38 -19.02 34.37
N PRO A 131 19.52 -19.34 35.35
CA PRO A 131 18.68 -20.53 35.27
C PRO A 131 17.70 -20.39 34.11
N LYS A 132 17.79 -21.31 33.14
CA LYS A 132 16.93 -21.32 31.95
C LYS A 132 15.46 -21.21 32.36
N ARG A 133 14.82 -20.09 31.97
CA ARG A 133 13.41 -19.82 32.23
C ARG A 133 12.57 -21.06 31.88
N LYS A 134 11.77 -21.52 32.84
CA LYS A 134 10.81 -22.61 32.59
C LYS A 134 9.88 -22.21 31.46
N ARG A 135 9.76 -23.06 30.43
CA ARG A 135 8.91 -22.78 29.28
C ARG A 135 7.46 -22.65 29.72
N THR A 136 6.85 -21.55 29.35
CA THR A 136 5.45 -21.21 29.62
C THR A 136 4.59 -21.56 28.40
N LYS A 137 3.26 -21.72 28.58
CA LYS A 137 2.35 -21.97 27.44
C LYS A 137 2.51 -20.91 26.34
N SER A 138 2.74 -19.65 26.72
CA SER A 138 3.05 -18.53 25.81
C SER A 138 4.18 -18.78 24.82
N ASP A 139 5.07 -19.73 25.10
CA ASP A 139 6.29 -19.99 24.33
C ASP A 139 6.02 -20.94 23.15
N THR A 140 4.84 -21.58 23.13
CA THR A 140 4.33 -22.39 22.02
C THR A 140 2.89 -21.96 21.66
N PRO A 141 2.66 -20.69 21.25
CA PRO A 141 1.32 -20.13 21.13
C PRO A 141 0.46 -20.86 20.10
N LEU A 142 1.04 -21.23 18.95
CA LEU A 142 0.33 -21.99 17.91
C LEU A 142 -0.12 -23.38 18.36
N LEU A 143 0.66 -24.07 19.22
CA LEU A 143 0.26 -25.38 19.75
C LEU A 143 -0.92 -25.27 20.73
N ASN A 144 -1.02 -24.17 21.48
CA ASN A 144 -2.20 -23.92 22.33
C ASN A 144 -3.41 -23.46 21.52
N TRP A 145 -3.21 -22.86 20.34
CA TRP A 145 -4.27 -22.38 19.48
C TRP A 145 -4.95 -23.51 18.68
N ILE A 146 -4.25 -24.61 18.39
CA ILE A 146 -4.80 -25.74 17.62
C ILE A 146 -6.16 -26.25 18.18
N PRO A 147 -6.34 -26.49 19.50
CA PRO A 147 -7.63 -26.85 20.07
C PRO A 147 -8.73 -25.78 19.90
N ASP A 148 -8.36 -24.51 19.80
CA ASP A 148 -9.28 -23.37 19.73
C ASP A 148 -9.66 -22.97 18.29
N ILE A 149 -9.09 -23.60 17.25
CA ILE A 149 -9.34 -23.27 15.83
C ILE A 149 -10.84 -23.17 15.52
N ASP A 150 -11.65 -24.13 16.01
CA ASP A 150 -13.10 -24.15 15.81
C ASP A 150 -13.82 -22.96 16.46
N VAL A 151 -13.28 -22.43 17.58
CA VAL A 151 -13.83 -21.24 18.25
C VAL A 151 -13.50 -19.99 17.43
N PHE A 152 -12.25 -19.86 16.98
CA PHE A 152 -11.83 -18.75 16.11
C PHE A 152 -12.62 -18.72 14.80
N LEU A 153 -12.83 -19.89 14.16
CA LEU A 153 -13.63 -19.98 12.94
C LEU A 153 -15.09 -19.58 13.19
N LYS A 154 -15.70 -20.03 14.29
CA LYS A 154 -17.07 -19.63 14.66
C LYS A 154 -17.18 -18.12 14.89
N GLU A 155 -16.23 -17.49 15.58
CA GLU A 155 -16.26 -16.04 15.79
C GLU A 155 -16.02 -15.23 14.50
N ILE A 156 -15.17 -15.72 13.57
CA ILE A 156 -15.01 -15.09 12.25
C ILE A 156 -16.32 -15.19 11.45
N LEU A 157 -16.94 -16.37 11.36
CA LEU A 157 -18.22 -16.55 10.66
C LEU A 157 -19.37 -15.79 11.35
N ARG A 158 -19.32 -15.61 12.67
CA ARG A 158 -20.27 -14.79 13.44
C ARG A 158 -20.22 -13.31 13.01
N LEU A 159 -19.03 -12.82 12.63
CA LEU A 159 -18.85 -11.48 12.07
C LEU A 159 -19.31 -11.37 10.61
N GLU A 160 -19.40 -12.46 9.85
CA GLU A 160 -20.07 -12.46 8.53
C GLU A 160 -21.60 -12.32 8.66
N GLY A 161 -22.17 -12.73 9.79
CA GLY A 161 -23.59 -12.58 10.11
C GLY A 161 -23.94 -11.32 10.91
N ARG A 162 -25.20 -11.25 11.39
CA ARG A 162 -25.69 -10.14 12.24
C ARG A 162 -25.15 -10.16 13.68
N GLY A 163 -24.45 -11.21 14.09
CA GLY A 163 -23.92 -11.38 15.46
C GLY A 163 -24.99 -11.20 16.54
N ASP A 164 -24.65 -10.48 17.61
CA ASP A 164 -25.58 -10.17 18.71
C ASP A 164 -26.78 -9.32 18.25
N TYR A 165 -26.58 -8.51 17.21
CA TYR A 165 -27.58 -7.61 16.63
C TYR A 165 -28.60 -8.34 15.74
N ALA A 166 -28.65 -9.68 15.75
CA ALA A 166 -29.62 -10.49 15.01
C ALA A 166 -31.07 -10.25 15.47
N GLN A 167 -31.28 -9.96 16.76
CA GLN A 167 -32.61 -9.69 17.33
C GLN A 167 -32.99 -8.20 17.33
N ASP A 168 -32.05 -7.30 17.03
CA ASP A 168 -32.31 -5.85 16.97
C ASP A 168 -33.38 -5.54 15.94
N LYS A 169 -34.49 -4.95 16.40
CA LYS A 169 -35.59 -4.45 15.56
C LYS A 169 -35.49 -2.95 15.28
N THR A 170 -34.69 -2.23 16.07
CA THR A 170 -34.55 -0.78 16.01
C THR A 170 -33.08 -0.36 15.95
N CYS A 171 -32.83 0.80 15.35
CA CYS A 171 -31.49 1.35 15.15
C CYS A 171 -30.79 1.66 16.48
N ASN A 172 -29.57 1.16 16.66
CA ASN A 172 -28.71 1.40 17.83
C ASN A 172 -28.30 2.87 18.05
N PHE A 173 -28.73 3.80 17.21
CA PHE A 173 -28.50 5.24 17.37
C PHE A 173 -29.80 6.04 17.56
N CYS A 174 -30.83 5.83 16.73
CA CYS A 174 -32.08 6.60 16.82
C CYS A 174 -33.27 5.84 17.43
N THR A 175 -33.14 4.54 17.69
CA THR A 175 -34.17 3.64 18.24
C THR A 175 -35.52 3.60 17.50
N ILE A 176 -35.63 4.18 16.30
CA ILE A 176 -36.88 4.32 15.53
C ILE A 176 -36.93 3.36 14.32
N GLU A 177 -35.97 3.47 13.40
CA GLU A 177 -35.97 2.73 12.13
C GLU A 177 -35.25 1.39 12.25
N ALA A 178 -35.54 0.44 11.34
CA ALA A 178 -34.90 -0.87 11.31
C ALA A 178 -33.36 -0.78 11.05
N PRO A 179 -32.54 -1.59 11.73
CA PRO A 179 -31.09 -1.58 11.59
C PRO A 179 -30.62 -2.51 10.46
N GLU A 180 -30.62 -2.01 9.22
CA GLU A 180 -30.25 -2.79 8.02
C GLU A 180 -28.77 -2.68 7.60
N TYR A 181 -28.05 -1.64 8.05
CA TYR A 181 -26.73 -1.29 7.52
C TYR A 181 -25.63 -1.36 8.58
N ARG A 182 -24.45 -1.87 8.22
CA ARG A 182 -23.23 -1.80 9.04
C ARG A 182 -22.07 -1.21 8.25
N CYS A 183 -20.99 -0.86 8.95
CA CYS A 183 -19.72 -0.49 8.34
C CYS A 183 -18.67 -1.54 8.69
N GLU A 184 -17.90 -1.97 7.69
CA GLU A 184 -16.80 -2.94 7.81
C GLU A 184 -15.59 -2.32 8.56
N ASP A 185 -15.28 -1.05 8.27
CA ASP A 185 -14.14 -0.32 8.85
C ASP A 185 -14.39 0.24 10.27
N CYS A 186 -15.64 0.23 10.76
CA CYS A 186 -15.99 0.74 12.09
C CYS A 186 -15.93 -0.34 13.17
N PHE A 187 -15.29 -0.02 14.30
CA PHE A 187 -15.26 -0.90 15.47
C PHE A 187 -16.66 -1.26 15.99
N GLY A 188 -16.85 -2.53 16.34
CA GLY A 188 -18.01 -3.04 17.08
C GLY A 188 -19.18 -3.58 16.23
N GLY A 189 -19.11 -3.51 14.89
CA GLY A 189 -20.02 -4.22 13.98
C GLY A 189 -21.52 -3.89 14.08
N LYS A 190 -21.87 -2.79 14.77
CA LYS A 190 -23.26 -2.40 15.05
C LYS A 190 -24.06 -2.13 13.78
N LEU A 191 -25.32 -2.55 13.81
CA LEU A 191 -26.30 -2.25 12.77
C LEU A 191 -27.04 -0.93 13.04
N TYR A 192 -27.29 -0.19 11.96
CA TYR A 192 -27.89 1.15 11.95
C TYR A 192 -28.89 1.28 10.79
N CYS A 193 -29.83 2.22 10.91
CA CYS A 193 -30.66 2.62 9.78
C CYS A 193 -29.90 3.54 8.80
N LYS A 194 -30.45 3.70 7.58
CA LYS A 194 -29.85 4.51 6.50
C LYS A 194 -29.49 5.93 6.94
N LYS A 195 -30.35 6.61 7.71
CA LYS A 195 -30.11 7.99 8.18
C LYS A 195 -28.93 8.04 9.17
N CYS A 196 -28.91 7.12 10.13
CA CYS A 196 -27.89 7.12 11.19
C CYS A 196 -26.51 6.78 10.64
N ILE A 197 -26.40 5.79 9.74
CA ILE A 197 -25.10 5.43 9.18
C ILE A 197 -24.51 6.55 8.30
N LEU A 198 -25.34 7.27 7.52
CA LEU A 198 -24.92 8.47 6.79
C LEU A 198 -24.45 9.59 7.72
N LEU A 199 -25.15 9.83 8.84
CA LEU A 199 -24.75 10.82 9.83
C LEU A 199 -23.41 10.48 10.49
N LEU A 200 -23.19 9.21 10.86
CA LEU A 200 -21.92 8.74 11.44
C LEU A 200 -20.76 8.88 10.44
N HIS A 201 -20.97 8.48 9.18
CA HIS A 201 -19.94 8.50 8.14
C HIS A 201 -19.73 9.86 7.46
N SER A 202 -20.45 10.91 7.87
CA SER A 202 -20.20 12.28 7.41
C SER A 202 -18.76 12.77 7.62
N ARG A 203 -18.03 12.21 8.61
CA ARG A 203 -16.59 12.47 8.84
C ARG A 203 -15.65 11.42 8.21
N ASN A 204 -16.17 10.24 7.89
CA ASN A 204 -15.42 9.10 7.36
C ASN A 204 -16.06 8.61 6.04
N PRO A 205 -16.01 9.40 4.95
CA PRO A 205 -16.75 9.12 3.72
C PRO A 205 -16.11 8.03 2.84
N LEU A 206 -15.00 7.43 3.28
CA LEU A 206 -14.19 6.43 2.56
C LEU A 206 -14.25 5.05 3.27
N HIS A 207 -15.29 4.84 4.06
CA HIS A 207 -15.55 3.56 4.72
C HIS A 207 -16.47 2.67 3.87
N HIS A 208 -16.23 1.37 3.92
CA HIS A 208 -17.06 0.34 3.31
C HIS A 208 -18.32 0.11 4.15
N ILE A 209 -19.46 0.06 3.46
CA ILE A 209 -20.79 -0.10 4.05
C ILE A 209 -21.41 -1.37 3.48
N GLU A 210 -22.13 -2.09 4.31
CA GLU A 210 -22.85 -3.28 3.90
C GLU A 210 -24.31 -3.17 4.31
N LYS A 211 -25.20 -3.72 3.48
CA LYS A 211 -26.63 -3.84 3.75
C LYS A 211 -26.97 -5.31 3.96
N TRP A 212 -27.71 -5.63 5.02
CA TRP A 212 -28.32 -6.94 5.19
C TRP A 212 -29.43 -7.15 4.15
N ASN A 213 -29.29 -8.17 3.29
CA ASN A 213 -30.26 -8.50 2.23
C ASN A 213 -31.21 -9.65 2.60
N THR A 214 -31.37 -9.91 3.90
CA THR A 214 -32.02 -11.08 4.54
C THR A 214 -31.17 -12.36 4.60
N MET A 215 -30.27 -12.61 3.65
CA MET A 215 -29.41 -13.81 3.63
C MET A 215 -27.96 -13.52 4.03
N PHE A 216 -27.39 -12.42 3.52
CA PHE A 216 -26.00 -12.03 3.76
C PHE A 216 -25.84 -10.50 3.74
N PHE A 217 -24.63 -10.03 4.01
CA PHE A 217 -24.26 -8.62 3.87
C PHE A 217 -23.80 -8.33 2.44
N GLU A 218 -24.56 -7.51 1.73
CA GLU A 218 -24.24 -7.04 0.39
C GLU A 218 -23.49 -5.70 0.48
N ARG A 219 -22.35 -5.59 -0.21
CA ARG A 219 -21.58 -4.34 -0.25
C ARG A 219 -22.38 -3.23 -0.92
N THR A 220 -22.43 -2.08 -0.26
CA THR A 220 -23.07 -0.85 -0.74
C THR A 220 -22.11 0.33 -0.56
N SER A 221 -22.38 1.45 -1.25
CA SER A 221 -21.51 2.62 -1.16
C SER A 221 -22.23 3.79 -0.50
N LEU A 222 -21.49 4.58 0.29
CA LEU A 222 -22.01 5.84 0.83
C LEU A 222 -22.54 6.76 -0.30
N LYS A 223 -21.90 6.72 -1.47
CA LYS A 223 -22.37 7.38 -2.71
C LYS A 223 -23.78 6.94 -3.11
N SER A 224 -24.02 5.64 -3.32
CA SER A 224 -25.34 5.11 -3.71
C SER A 224 -26.40 5.28 -2.63
N MET A 225 -26.00 5.40 -1.36
CA MET A 225 -26.90 5.76 -0.26
C MET A 225 -27.26 7.26 -0.23
N GLY A 226 -26.50 8.12 -0.91
CA GLY A 226 -26.74 9.56 -1.04
C GLY A 226 -25.81 10.46 -0.21
N LEU A 227 -24.72 9.94 0.36
CA LEU A 227 -23.72 10.79 1.04
C LEU A 227 -23.03 11.69 0.03
N ARG A 228 -22.94 12.98 0.36
CA ARG A 228 -22.21 14.00 -0.40
C ARG A 228 -21.13 14.62 0.48
N VAL A 229 -19.91 14.68 -0.01
CA VAL A 229 -18.77 15.25 0.70
C VAL A 229 -18.62 16.71 0.31
N GLN A 230 -19.01 17.62 1.20
CA GLN A 230 -18.80 19.06 1.03
C GLN A 230 -17.38 19.44 1.41
N LEU A 231 -16.66 20.10 0.50
CA LEU A 231 -15.35 20.71 0.75
C LEU A 231 -15.48 22.21 1.07
N GLY A 232 -14.45 22.77 1.69
CA GLY A 232 -14.33 24.21 1.94
C GLY A 232 -15.12 24.76 3.15
N HIS A 233 -15.88 23.90 3.83
CA HIS A 233 -16.62 24.21 5.06
C HIS A 233 -16.34 23.16 6.14
N SER A 234 -16.75 23.40 7.39
CA SER A 234 -16.67 22.39 8.45
C SER A 234 -17.68 21.26 8.19
N VAL A 235 -17.41 20.09 8.76
CA VAL A 235 -18.24 18.90 8.49
C VAL A 235 -19.65 19.09 9.03
N ARG A 236 -20.65 18.98 8.12
CA ARG A 236 -22.10 19.25 8.28
C ARG A 236 -22.55 20.70 8.11
N ASP A 237 -21.65 21.66 7.90
CA ASP A 237 -22.06 23.01 7.50
C ASP A 237 -22.59 22.99 6.07
N ALA A 238 -23.76 23.58 5.86
CA ALA A 238 -24.34 23.73 4.53
C ALA A 238 -23.62 24.85 3.76
N CYS A 239 -23.02 24.51 2.63
CA CYS A 239 -22.51 25.51 1.69
C CYS A 239 -23.69 26.19 0.98
N THR A 240 -23.73 27.53 0.96
CA THR A 240 -24.77 28.29 0.25
C THR A 240 -24.66 28.19 -1.27
N ASN A 241 -23.45 27.92 -1.79
CA ASN A 241 -23.18 27.73 -3.22
C ASN A 241 -22.30 26.49 -3.46
N PRO A 242 -22.87 25.26 -3.35
CA PRO A 242 -22.15 24.03 -3.58
C PRO A 242 -22.02 23.75 -5.08
N LEU A 243 -20.81 23.43 -5.53
CA LEU A 243 -20.52 23.10 -6.93
C LEU A 243 -20.09 21.64 -7.05
N SER A 244 -21.00 20.78 -7.54
CA SER A 244 -20.78 19.35 -7.69
C SER A 244 -19.58 19.01 -8.59
N SER A 245 -18.90 17.90 -8.29
CA SER A 245 -17.89 17.31 -9.15
C SER A 245 -18.47 16.88 -10.51
N TYR A 246 -17.60 16.79 -11.52
CA TYR A 246 -17.98 16.32 -12.86
C TYR A 246 -18.78 15.00 -12.81
N ASN A 247 -19.92 14.95 -13.49
CA ASN A 247 -20.87 13.83 -13.49
C ASN A 247 -21.22 13.27 -12.09
N ASN A 248 -21.25 14.15 -11.08
CA ASN A 248 -21.46 13.81 -9.66
C ASN A 248 -20.56 12.65 -9.17
N THR A 249 -19.39 12.43 -9.78
CA THR A 249 -18.52 11.30 -9.44
C THR A 249 -17.08 11.76 -9.30
N PHE A 250 -16.50 11.52 -8.13
CA PHE A 250 -15.10 11.75 -7.84
C PHE A 250 -14.46 10.48 -7.31
N THR A 251 -13.21 10.19 -7.71
CA THR A 251 -12.48 8.99 -7.26
C THR A 251 -11.47 9.36 -6.17
N VAL A 252 -11.52 8.71 -5.01
CA VAL A 252 -10.52 8.87 -3.94
C VAL A 252 -9.77 7.55 -3.77
N LEU A 253 -8.45 7.59 -3.84
CA LEU A 253 -7.57 6.47 -3.50
C LEU A 253 -7.22 6.57 -2.01
N ASP A 254 -7.56 5.57 -1.23
CA ASP A 254 -7.19 5.44 0.18
C ASP A 254 -6.53 4.09 0.46
N LEU A 255 -6.06 3.87 1.68
CA LEU A 255 -5.51 2.58 2.14
C LEU A 255 -6.54 1.46 2.11
N THR A 256 -7.83 1.77 2.35
CA THR A 256 -8.90 0.77 2.33
C THR A 256 -9.32 0.37 0.91
N GLY A 257 -9.07 1.21 -0.12
CA GLY A 257 -9.44 0.91 -1.50
C GLY A 257 -9.63 2.13 -2.40
N ILE A 258 -10.32 1.92 -3.52
CA ILE A 258 -10.63 2.89 -4.57
C ILE A 258 -12.09 3.31 -4.46
N HIS A 259 -12.32 4.45 -3.82
CA HIS A 259 -13.65 4.95 -3.49
C HIS A 259 -14.23 5.83 -4.59
N GLN A 260 -15.48 5.58 -4.96
CA GLN A 260 -16.28 6.55 -5.72
C GLN A 260 -17.22 7.30 -4.78
N ILE A 261 -17.15 8.62 -4.77
CA ILE A 261 -17.99 9.48 -3.92
C ILE A 261 -18.73 10.55 -4.73
N HIS A 262 -19.80 11.10 -4.16
CA HIS A 262 -20.30 12.42 -4.53
C HIS A 262 -19.49 13.47 -3.77
N LEU A 263 -18.95 14.46 -4.50
CA LEU A 263 -18.11 15.51 -3.94
C LEU A 263 -18.62 16.87 -4.42
N ASP A 264 -18.81 17.80 -3.48
CA ASP A 264 -19.25 19.16 -3.74
C ASP A 264 -18.15 20.14 -3.29
N TYR A 265 -17.67 20.97 -4.21
CA TYR A 265 -16.75 22.06 -3.89
C TYR A 265 -17.51 23.25 -3.32
N CYS A 266 -16.87 24.05 -2.47
CA CYS A 266 -17.36 25.38 -2.13
C CYS A 266 -17.16 26.31 -3.33
N ALA A 267 -18.18 27.09 -3.70
CA ALA A 267 -18.11 28.18 -4.67
C ALA A 267 -18.63 29.52 -4.10
N CYS A 268 -18.60 29.68 -2.77
CA CYS A 268 -18.84 30.96 -2.10
C CYS A 268 -17.76 32.00 -2.45
N GLN A 269 -18.00 33.29 -2.18
CA GLN A 269 -17.09 34.38 -2.53
C GLN A 269 -15.68 34.25 -1.92
N THR A 270 -15.56 33.64 -0.73
CA THR A 270 -14.29 33.36 -0.03
C THR A 270 -13.69 31.99 -0.37
N ALA A 271 -14.29 31.24 -1.29
CA ALA A 271 -13.88 29.88 -1.61
C ALA A 271 -12.47 29.82 -2.19
N GLN A 272 -11.71 28.82 -1.75
CA GLN A 272 -10.38 28.54 -2.28
C GLN A 272 -10.46 27.79 -3.63
N PRO A 273 -9.43 27.83 -4.49
CA PRO A 273 -9.33 26.97 -5.66
C PRO A 273 -9.53 25.48 -5.33
N ARG A 274 -10.12 24.72 -6.26
CA ARG A 274 -10.51 23.29 -6.05
C ARG A 274 -9.38 22.40 -5.52
N HIS A 275 -8.16 22.57 -6.02
CA HIS A 275 -7.00 21.81 -5.54
C HIS A 275 -6.60 22.19 -4.10
N ILE A 276 -6.75 23.46 -3.69
CA ILE A 276 -6.50 23.90 -2.31
C ILE A 276 -7.58 23.34 -1.37
N GLN A 277 -8.84 23.29 -1.80
CA GLN A 277 -9.91 22.67 -1.01
C GLN A 277 -9.63 21.19 -0.74
N LEU A 278 -9.16 20.43 -1.74
CA LEU A 278 -8.74 19.04 -1.59
C LEU A 278 -7.52 18.91 -0.65
N LEU A 279 -6.48 19.73 -0.85
CA LEU A 279 -5.28 19.71 0.01
C LEU A 279 -5.61 20.04 1.48
N ARG A 280 -6.53 20.97 1.74
CA ARG A 280 -7.04 21.27 3.09
C ARG A 280 -7.84 20.11 3.71
N ALA A 281 -8.50 19.30 2.88
CA ALA A 281 -9.12 18.04 3.29
C ALA A 281 -8.12 16.86 3.42
N SER A 282 -6.81 17.12 3.34
CA SER A 282 -5.74 16.10 3.33
C SER A 282 -5.84 15.10 2.17
N TRP A 283 -6.44 15.53 1.06
CA TRP A 283 -6.56 14.77 -0.19
C TRP A 283 -5.68 15.43 -1.26
N TYR A 284 -4.67 14.71 -1.72
CA TYR A 284 -3.76 15.19 -2.75
C TYR A 284 -4.41 15.03 -4.14
N PRO A 285 -4.61 16.10 -4.92
CA PRO A 285 -5.30 16.04 -6.20
C PRO A 285 -4.42 15.46 -7.32
N SER A 286 -5.02 14.74 -8.28
CA SER A 286 -4.29 14.20 -9.44
C SER A 286 -3.94 15.24 -10.51
N THR A 287 -4.58 16.40 -10.48
CA THR A 287 -4.37 17.56 -11.38
C THR A 287 -4.78 18.83 -10.65
N THR A 288 -4.11 19.95 -10.94
CA THR A 288 -4.43 21.28 -10.35
C THR A 288 -5.69 21.88 -10.96
N SER A 289 -5.88 21.70 -12.28
CA SER A 289 -7.08 22.04 -13.03
C SER A 289 -8.09 20.89 -13.02
N ASN A 290 -9.35 21.19 -12.69
CA ASN A 290 -10.50 20.27 -12.71
C ASN A 290 -10.20 18.82 -12.23
N PRO A 291 -9.67 18.63 -11.00
CA PRO A 291 -9.39 17.31 -10.47
C PRO A 291 -10.63 16.40 -10.51
N ARG A 292 -10.41 15.16 -10.97
CA ARG A 292 -11.40 14.06 -10.97
C ARG A 292 -11.00 12.91 -10.04
N THR A 293 -9.73 12.91 -9.60
CA THR A 293 -9.16 11.91 -8.69
C THR A 293 -8.32 12.62 -7.63
N ALA A 294 -8.29 12.06 -6.42
CA ALA A 294 -7.31 12.40 -5.40
C ALA A 294 -6.81 11.12 -4.71
N ALA A 295 -5.67 11.21 -4.01
CA ALA A 295 -5.21 10.21 -3.05
C ALA A 295 -5.18 10.82 -1.66
N THR A 296 -5.50 10.05 -0.61
CA THR A 296 -5.35 10.55 0.76
C THR A 296 -3.85 10.74 1.09
N PHE A 297 -3.54 11.72 1.94
CA PHE A 297 -2.16 11.91 2.43
C PHE A 297 -1.66 10.64 3.15
N ARG A 298 -2.55 9.92 3.86
CA ARG A 298 -2.25 8.64 4.50
C ARG A 298 -1.78 7.58 3.50
N LEU A 299 -2.45 7.44 2.36
CA LEU A 299 -2.02 6.51 1.31
C LEU A 299 -0.65 6.86 0.74
N LEU A 300 -0.40 8.14 0.44
CA LEU A 300 0.88 8.59 -0.13
C LEU A 300 2.06 8.46 0.86
N GLU A 301 1.82 8.73 2.14
CA GLU A 301 2.79 8.54 3.22
C GLU A 301 3.10 7.06 3.46
N HIS A 302 2.08 6.22 3.56
CA HIS A 302 2.24 4.78 3.72
C HIS A 302 2.97 4.14 2.54
N PHE A 303 2.64 4.53 1.29
CA PHE A 303 3.37 4.03 0.12
C PHE A 303 4.84 4.47 0.13
N GLN A 304 5.13 5.69 0.60
CA GLN A 304 6.50 6.16 0.71
C GLN A 304 7.31 5.31 1.71
N LEU A 305 6.74 4.99 2.87
CA LEU A 305 7.34 4.08 3.85
C LEU A 305 7.51 2.66 3.26
N LEU A 306 6.47 2.11 2.65
CA LEU A 306 6.51 0.77 2.04
C LEU A 306 7.54 0.67 0.89
N THR A 307 7.80 1.75 0.16
CA THR A 307 8.89 1.80 -0.83
C THR A 307 10.26 1.66 -0.16
N PHE A 308 10.45 2.20 1.04
CA PHE A 308 11.71 2.14 1.77
C PHE A 308 11.93 0.78 2.43
N GLU A 309 10.92 0.25 3.14
CA GLU A 309 11.03 -1.00 3.91
C GLU A 309 11.08 -2.25 3.02
N SER A 310 10.21 -2.35 2.00
CA SER A 310 10.03 -3.60 1.24
C SER A 310 10.25 -3.46 -0.27
N LYS A 311 10.76 -2.31 -0.73
CA LYS A 311 10.97 -1.98 -2.16
C LYS A 311 9.69 -2.16 -3.01
N ALA A 312 8.51 -2.06 -2.39
CA ALA A 312 7.24 -2.31 -3.06
C ALA A 312 7.05 -1.39 -4.27
N SER A 313 6.69 -1.98 -5.42
CA SER A 313 6.42 -1.20 -6.63
C SER A 313 5.07 -0.49 -6.54
N GLY A 314 4.95 0.67 -7.21
CA GLY A 314 3.67 1.39 -7.28
C GLY A 314 2.57 0.57 -7.95
N PHE A 315 2.93 -0.32 -8.88
CA PHE A 315 2.01 -1.25 -9.52
C PHE A 315 1.50 -2.32 -8.54
N ALA A 316 2.39 -2.89 -7.71
CA ALA A 316 2.00 -3.84 -6.68
C ALA A 316 1.02 -3.22 -5.68
N LEU A 317 1.35 -2.04 -5.12
CA LEU A 317 0.43 -1.35 -4.21
C LEU A 317 -0.90 -1.00 -4.89
N TYR A 318 -0.88 -0.46 -6.11
CA TYR A 318 -2.11 -0.09 -6.82
C TYR A 318 -3.02 -1.32 -7.06
N ASN A 319 -2.43 -2.46 -7.42
CA ASN A 319 -3.18 -3.72 -7.55
C ASN A 319 -3.72 -4.21 -6.20
N THR A 320 -3.00 -4.00 -5.09
CA THR A 320 -3.53 -4.27 -3.75
C THR A 320 -4.75 -3.40 -3.45
N LEU A 321 -4.73 -2.09 -3.78
CA LEU A 321 -5.91 -1.22 -3.63
C LEU A 321 -7.08 -1.67 -4.51
N SER A 322 -6.79 -2.05 -5.77
CA SER A 322 -7.79 -2.57 -6.69
C SER A 322 -8.45 -3.83 -6.14
N ARG A 323 -7.67 -4.75 -5.57
CA ARG A 323 -8.16 -6.00 -4.95
C ARG A 323 -8.85 -5.79 -3.61
N ALA A 324 -8.43 -4.82 -2.80
CA ALA A 324 -9.15 -4.45 -1.58
C ALA A 324 -10.56 -3.93 -1.92
N THR A 325 -10.69 -3.19 -3.03
CA THR A 325 -11.97 -2.71 -3.56
C THR A 325 -12.82 -3.87 -4.09
N ASP A 326 -12.25 -4.67 -5.00
CA ASP A 326 -12.86 -5.91 -5.51
C ASP A 326 -11.78 -6.96 -5.83
N ASN A 327 -11.70 -8.01 -5.00
CA ASN A 327 -10.78 -9.13 -5.20
C ASN A 327 -11.38 -10.23 -6.11
N THR A 328 -12.67 -10.14 -6.45
CA THR A 328 -13.36 -11.11 -7.33
C THR A 328 -13.13 -10.80 -8.80
N GLY A 329 -12.89 -9.52 -9.13
CA GLY A 329 -12.77 -9.04 -10.51
C GLY A 329 -14.10 -8.94 -11.25
N THR A 330 -15.23 -9.03 -10.54
CA THR A 330 -16.58 -8.92 -11.12
C THR A 330 -16.98 -7.47 -11.39
N VAL A 331 -16.49 -6.53 -10.59
CA VAL A 331 -16.77 -5.08 -10.71
C VAL A 331 -15.45 -4.31 -10.61
N PRO A 332 -14.58 -4.37 -11.63
CA PRO A 332 -13.26 -3.77 -11.57
C PRO A 332 -13.34 -2.25 -11.36
N PRO A 333 -12.59 -1.68 -10.40
CA PRO A 333 -12.56 -0.24 -10.17
C PRO A 333 -11.93 0.50 -11.37
N PRO A 334 -12.25 1.79 -11.57
CA PRO A 334 -11.72 2.56 -12.69
C PRO A 334 -10.21 2.70 -12.60
N ASP A 335 -9.49 2.48 -13.70
CA ASP A 335 -8.04 2.65 -13.70
C ASP A 335 -7.64 4.12 -13.40
N ARG A 336 -6.82 4.26 -12.37
CA ARG A 336 -6.21 5.48 -11.85
C ARG A 336 -4.71 5.33 -11.62
N TYR A 337 -4.08 4.23 -12.03
CA TYR A 337 -2.64 4.01 -11.82
C TYR A 337 -1.75 5.16 -12.36
N PRO A 338 -1.98 5.72 -13.57
CA PRO A 338 -1.20 6.88 -14.04
C PRO A 338 -1.43 8.14 -13.19
N SER A 339 -2.63 8.30 -12.62
CA SER A 339 -2.94 9.43 -11.72
C SER A 339 -2.27 9.23 -10.36
N PHE A 340 -2.29 8.01 -9.82
CA PHE A 340 -1.57 7.65 -8.60
C PHE A 340 -0.07 7.92 -8.72
N MET A 341 0.57 7.41 -9.78
CA MET A 341 2.01 7.60 -9.99
C MET A 341 2.41 9.06 -10.20
N ARG A 342 1.51 9.92 -10.72
CA ARG A 342 1.73 11.38 -10.75
C ARG A 342 1.73 11.95 -9.33
N MET A 343 0.68 11.68 -8.54
CA MET A 343 0.56 12.17 -7.16
C MET A 343 1.74 11.71 -6.29
N VAL A 344 2.24 10.48 -6.47
CA VAL A 344 3.45 9.97 -5.81
C VAL A 344 4.69 10.82 -6.13
N ARG A 345 4.91 11.17 -7.41
CA ARG A 345 6.08 11.97 -7.83
C ARG A 345 6.02 13.37 -7.22
N GLU A 346 4.87 14.02 -7.31
CA GLU A 346 4.66 15.35 -6.73
C GLU A 346 4.78 15.33 -5.20
N TRP A 347 4.17 14.35 -4.53
CA TRP A 347 4.26 14.18 -3.07
C TRP A 347 5.71 14.01 -2.59
N ARG A 348 6.50 13.17 -3.26
CA ARG A 348 7.93 12.99 -2.95
C ARG A 348 8.71 14.30 -3.12
N HIS A 349 8.40 15.08 -4.16
CA HIS A 349 9.00 16.40 -4.37
C HIS A 349 8.63 17.40 -3.26
N ILE A 350 7.35 17.48 -2.86
CA ILE A 350 6.90 18.34 -1.75
C ILE A 350 7.53 17.90 -0.41
N LYS A 351 7.64 16.59 -0.14
CA LYS A 351 8.32 16.06 1.05
C LYS A 351 9.82 16.38 1.04
N LEU A 352 10.47 16.36 -0.13
CA LEU A 352 11.87 16.78 -0.29
C LEU A 352 12.05 18.27 0.03
N LEU A 353 11.25 19.16 -0.59
CA LEU A 353 11.29 20.60 -0.33
C LEU A 353 11.03 20.92 1.15
N LYS A 354 10.07 20.22 1.78
CA LYS A 354 9.79 20.35 3.22
C LYS A 354 10.99 19.93 4.07
N ARG A 355 11.63 18.79 3.77
CA ARG A 355 12.81 18.29 4.51
C ARG A 355 14.01 19.23 4.39
N ALA A 356 14.21 19.83 3.22
CA ALA A 356 15.28 20.79 2.95
C ALA A 356 14.95 22.24 3.38
N GLY A 357 13.89 22.46 4.18
CA GLY A 357 13.52 23.78 4.71
C GLY A 357 13.09 24.81 3.66
N ARG A 358 12.93 24.42 2.38
CA ARG A 358 12.75 25.32 1.23
C ARG A 358 11.51 26.21 1.32
N ALA A 359 10.49 25.77 2.07
CA ALA A 359 9.30 26.54 2.41
C ALA A 359 9.59 27.89 3.11
N HIS A 360 10.78 28.04 3.72
CA HIS A 360 11.19 29.25 4.43
C HIS A 360 12.28 30.07 3.69
N ASN A 361 12.63 29.72 2.45
CA ASN A 361 13.56 30.52 1.66
C ASN A 361 12.90 31.89 1.32
N PRO A 362 13.53 33.05 1.63
CA PRO A 362 12.99 34.38 1.30
C PRO A 362 12.70 34.60 -0.18
N GLN A 363 13.41 33.92 -1.08
CA GLN A 363 13.18 33.96 -2.54
C GLN A 363 12.09 32.98 -3.00
N GLY A 364 11.44 32.28 -2.07
CA GLY A 364 10.39 31.28 -2.30
C GLY A 364 10.92 29.85 -2.41
N PRO A 365 10.03 28.84 -2.38
CA PRO A 365 10.39 27.41 -2.42
C PRO A 365 10.56 26.83 -3.84
N GLY A 366 10.41 27.65 -4.88
CA GLY A 366 10.30 27.19 -6.26
C GLY A 366 11.63 26.79 -6.92
N PRO A 367 11.59 26.22 -8.14
CA PRO A 367 12.80 25.92 -8.91
C PRO A 367 13.65 27.15 -9.22
N SER A 368 13.00 28.31 -9.46
CA SER A 368 13.65 29.58 -9.81
C SER A 368 14.53 30.17 -8.70
N SER A 369 14.32 29.77 -7.45
CA SER A 369 15.08 30.20 -6.27
C SER A 369 15.97 29.09 -5.70
N SER A 370 16.06 27.94 -6.40
CA SER A 370 16.77 26.75 -5.94
C SER A 370 17.98 26.46 -6.80
N THR A 371 19.16 26.47 -6.19
CA THR A 371 20.41 26.06 -6.84
C THR A 371 20.63 24.55 -6.80
N GLN A 372 21.55 24.05 -7.64
CA GLN A 372 21.95 22.65 -7.63
C GLN A 372 22.59 22.32 -6.28
N GLY A 373 22.04 21.32 -5.58
CA GLY A 373 22.50 20.92 -4.24
C GLY A 373 21.59 21.37 -3.09
N ASP A 374 20.67 22.32 -3.30
CA ASP A 374 19.82 22.90 -2.23
C ASP A 374 18.94 21.91 -1.46
N CYS A 375 18.71 20.71 -2.01
CA CYS A 375 17.97 19.63 -1.37
C CYS A 375 18.82 18.35 -1.18
N ALA A 376 20.13 18.42 -1.42
CA ALA A 376 21.05 17.31 -1.19
C ALA A 376 21.32 17.17 0.31
N VAL A 377 21.39 15.92 0.78
CA VAL A 377 21.89 15.62 2.13
C VAL A 377 23.40 15.47 2.02
N ILE A 378 24.16 16.18 2.85
CA ILE A 378 25.62 16.00 2.94
C ILE A 378 25.88 14.56 3.39
N CYS A 379 26.56 13.78 2.55
CA CYS A 379 26.93 12.42 2.88
C CYS A 379 28.01 12.43 3.99
N PRO A 380 27.78 11.82 5.16
CA PRO A 380 28.73 11.82 6.26
C PRO A 380 29.98 10.95 6.00
N ALA A 381 29.91 10.05 5.00
CA ALA A 381 31.02 9.20 4.58
C ALA A 381 31.86 9.81 3.43
N CYS A 382 31.41 10.89 2.79
CA CYS A 382 32.25 11.62 1.84
C CYS A 382 33.33 12.41 2.60
N PRO A 383 34.54 12.58 2.03
CA PRO A 383 35.59 13.38 2.66
C PRO A 383 35.22 14.87 2.65
N HIS A 384 35.22 15.49 3.83
CA HIS A 384 34.97 16.91 4.06
C HIS A 384 36.16 17.49 4.85
N PRO A 385 37.07 18.25 4.21
CA PRO A 385 38.17 18.94 4.89
C PRO A 385 37.69 19.75 6.09
N GLY A 386 38.42 19.66 7.21
CA GLY A 386 38.05 20.33 8.46
C GLY A 386 36.76 19.82 9.14
N ARG A 387 36.27 18.60 8.77
CA ARG A 387 35.12 17.96 9.43
C ARG A 387 35.32 16.49 9.77
N ASN A 388 35.70 15.65 8.80
CA ASN A 388 35.77 14.19 8.97
C ASN A 388 36.98 13.52 8.30
N ILE A 389 37.97 14.31 7.88
CA ILE A 389 39.28 13.85 7.42
C ILE A 389 40.38 14.64 8.16
N PRO A 390 41.57 14.07 8.39
CA PRO A 390 42.70 14.78 8.99
C PRO A 390 43.07 16.04 8.22
N ASP A 391 43.62 17.06 8.87
CA ASP A 391 43.99 18.32 8.19
C ASP A 391 45.12 18.13 7.17
N ASP A 392 46.01 17.16 7.41
CA ASP A 392 47.12 16.75 6.53
C ASP A 392 46.71 15.77 5.41
N TRP A 393 45.41 15.55 5.18
CA TRP A 393 44.90 14.57 4.19
C TRP A 393 45.45 14.76 2.76
N ALA A 394 45.81 15.98 2.38
CA ALA A 394 46.32 16.32 1.06
C ALA A 394 47.85 16.11 0.91
N GLU A 395 48.55 15.88 2.02
CA GLU A 395 50.01 15.68 2.08
C GLU A 395 50.40 14.21 2.31
N ARG A 396 49.42 13.32 2.50
CA ARG A 396 49.65 11.88 2.66
C ARG A 396 49.71 11.19 1.30
N ASP A 397 50.90 10.69 0.95
CA ASP A 397 51.06 9.77 -0.18
C ASP A 397 50.27 8.46 0.06
N ASP A 398 49.52 8.02 -0.94
CA ASP A 398 48.86 6.72 -0.96
C ASP A 398 49.92 5.59 -0.98
N LYS A 399 50.05 4.87 0.15
CA LYS A 399 50.95 3.71 0.31
C LYS A 399 50.22 2.37 0.18
#